data_AF-A0A947HG88-F1
#
_entry.id   AF-A0A947HG88-F1
#
_cell.length_a   1.000
_cell.length_b   1.000
_cell.length_c   1.000
_cell.angle_alpha   90.00
_cell.angle_beta   90.00
_cell.angle_gamma   90.00
#
_symmetry.space_group_name_H-M   'P 1'
#
loop_
_entity.id
_entity.type
_entity.pdbx_description
1 polymer ?
#
loop_
_entity_poly.entity_id
_entity_poly.type
_entity_poly.pdbx_seq_one_letter_code
_entity_poly.pdbx_strand_id
1 'polypeptide(L)'
;MSLPSVLAALALTTPQHVRLAPCGPLDTTRCVLWNDASGGSGLQAQYGFDQTLIYSEVAETYSAASPLGTSYRARLDGLYPYSDYLYRVGGGGATSDTVSFSTPTKTGDGCLPVGFIAVGNSRSESSSGAAINWTTALAEAEAAFPTLDGVGKVKPALIIHTGHLVKDGASAEQWHDFLTRSGAPLTRIPLVAAPSDTDLAGGGGLFNAVTGATLGSEPAPIAGIGRSAAVTFGEVLVVVLDTELGTGNDFTALATWLDQLLTSTSRRFTIVAMHRPAYSASGQSGIFPVGAKANEVDHNELLVPVFDKHAVDLVLQGRGNYYQRFVPMKYDPLHPDQGDPVESGGTTYVVTGAAGGLSLAPFKLGPSNVDPLAEICPKANGSLVCDGRQHVMVFWTDGQVLKAEVWATSGQNDTVKAENIALIDSFEFTSSAPLECGPEPIPDVEVPDTGTPDTETPDAGPGDTNSPDAGPVDDPDVVAAPDAADTTPDPAPPSDDATSGASDVNQADGPDFTANDDVSVTPTSSDGGCQSGSGGHLGATTLSLLALVAAVTRRRSSRQLPKR
;
A
#
# COMPACT_ATOMS: atom_id res chain seq x y z
N MET A 1 12.51 56.54 -8.99
CA MET A 1 13.42 55.38 -8.96
C MET A 1 14.01 55.28 -7.57
N SER A 2 13.55 54.30 -6.79
CA SER A 2 14.25 53.73 -5.63
C SER A 2 13.57 52.39 -5.37
N LEU A 3 14.27 51.29 -5.65
CA LEU A 3 13.78 49.92 -5.49
C LEU A 3 13.41 49.64 -4.03
N PRO A 4 12.29 48.94 -3.74
CA PRO A 4 12.20 48.15 -2.52
C PRO A 4 12.89 46.81 -2.73
N SER A 5 13.76 46.50 -1.78
CA SER A 5 14.59 45.31 -1.68
C SER A 5 13.79 44.01 -1.86
N VAL A 6 14.14 43.25 -2.90
CA VAL A 6 13.78 41.84 -3.00
C VAL A 6 14.73 41.07 -2.06
N LEU A 7 14.31 40.88 -0.82
CA LEU A 7 14.62 39.66 -0.09
C LEU A 7 13.29 38.93 0.08
N ALA A 8 12.93 38.12 -0.91
CA ALA A 8 12.11 36.97 -0.61
C ALA A 8 12.95 36.10 0.32
N ALA A 9 12.62 36.08 1.61
CA ALA A 9 13.08 34.99 2.45
C ALA A 9 12.61 33.71 1.77
N LEU A 10 13.55 32.91 1.25
CA LEU A 10 13.31 31.48 1.03
C LEU A 10 12.91 30.96 2.40
N ALA A 11 11.60 30.86 2.66
CA ALA A 11 11.11 30.17 3.83
C ALA A 11 11.62 28.74 3.67
N LEU A 12 12.63 28.36 4.46
CA LEU A 12 13.07 26.99 4.60
C LEU A 12 11.84 26.18 5.01
N THR A 13 11.30 25.38 4.10
CA THR A 13 10.12 24.59 4.39
C THR A 13 10.54 23.29 5.06
N THR A 14 10.09 23.10 6.30
CA THR A 14 10.27 21.84 7.03
C THR A 14 9.66 20.70 6.22
N PRO A 15 10.32 19.53 6.13
CA PRO A 15 9.74 18.34 5.51
C PRO A 15 8.34 18.05 6.03
N GLN A 16 7.40 17.84 5.11
CA GLN A 16 6.00 17.53 5.41
C GLN A 16 5.67 16.09 5.06
N HIS A 17 4.64 15.54 5.71
CA HIS A 17 4.09 14.21 5.40
C HIS A 17 5.15 13.09 5.37
N VAL A 18 6.12 13.15 6.30
CA VAL A 18 7.11 12.09 6.47
C VAL A 18 6.38 10.77 6.69
N ARG A 19 6.76 9.74 5.94
CA ARG A 19 6.13 8.43 5.97
C ARG A 19 7.08 7.33 5.51
N LEU A 20 6.83 6.11 5.94
CA LEU A 20 7.55 4.93 5.51
C LEU A 20 6.80 4.19 4.41
N ALA A 21 7.57 3.57 3.52
CA ALA A 21 7.07 2.67 2.49
C ALA A 21 8.03 1.48 2.34
N PRO A 22 7.54 0.31 1.89
CA PRO A 22 8.43 -0.75 1.46
C PRO A 22 9.22 -0.33 0.22
N CYS A 23 10.44 -0.84 0.13
CA CYS A 23 11.17 -0.88 -1.13
C CYS A 23 12.05 -2.11 -1.27
N GLY A 24 11.75 -3.15 -0.51
CA GLY A 24 12.47 -4.41 -0.48
C GLY A 24 11.98 -5.23 0.72
N PRO A 25 12.71 -6.29 1.09
CA PRO A 25 12.45 -7.04 2.32
C PRO A 25 12.49 -6.12 3.54
N LEU A 26 11.43 -6.12 4.34
CA LEU A 26 11.29 -5.14 5.42
C LEU A 26 12.24 -5.39 6.59
N ASP A 27 12.78 -6.58 6.72
CA ASP A 27 13.77 -6.94 7.74
C ASP A 27 15.13 -6.25 7.50
N THR A 28 15.42 -5.83 6.28
CA THR A 28 16.74 -5.26 5.90
C THR A 28 16.67 -3.94 5.14
N THR A 29 15.48 -3.49 4.74
CA THR A 29 15.31 -2.29 3.91
C THR A 29 14.11 -1.44 4.35
N ARG A 30 14.22 -0.12 4.17
CA ARG A 30 13.13 0.85 4.35
C ARG A 30 13.24 1.98 3.34
N CYS A 31 12.12 2.47 2.85
CA CYS A 31 12.09 3.74 2.15
C CYS A 31 11.39 4.79 3.01
N VAL A 32 12.02 5.95 3.12
CA VAL A 32 11.47 7.12 3.79
C VAL A 32 11.03 8.11 2.71
N LEU A 33 9.75 8.48 2.75
CA LEU A 33 9.12 9.40 1.82
C LEU A 33 8.72 10.67 2.55
N TRP A 34 8.85 11.83 1.89
CA TRP A 34 8.32 13.10 2.40
C TRP A 34 8.05 14.07 1.26
N ASN A 35 7.37 15.15 1.61
CA ASN A 35 7.05 16.24 0.71
C ASN A 35 7.81 17.50 1.13
N ASP A 36 8.32 18.25 0.15
CA ASP A 36 8.88 19.58 0.37
C ASP A 36 8.32 20.55 -0.68
N ALA A 37 8.07 21.79 -0.27
CA ALA A 37 7.53 22.85 -1.13
C ALA A 37 8.64 23.58 -1.90
N SER A 38 9.88 23.58 -1.40
CA SER A 38 11.02 24.16 -2.09
C SER A 38 12.05 23.07 -2.33
N GLY A 39 12.39 22.79 -3.59
CA GLY A 39 13.41 21.79 -3.90
C GLY A 39 14.74 22.15 -3.25
N GLY A 40 15.05 21.51 -2.13
CA GLY A 40 16.26 21.72 -1.35
C GLY A 40 17.48 21.04 -1.99
N SER A 41 18.67 21.58 -1.69
CA SER A 41 19.93 20.87 -1.96
C SER A 41 20.38 20.09 -0.73
N GLY A 42 21.06 18.97 -0.93
CA GLY A 42 21.52 18.10 0.17
C GLY A 42 20.38 17.45 0.94
N LEU A 43 19.29 17.10 0.26
CA LEU A 43 18.19 16.34 0.85
C LEU A 43 18.66 14.93 1.17
N GLN A 44 18.43 14.49 2.40
CA GLN A 44 18.90 13.21 2.92
C GLN A 44 17.97 12.68 4.02
N ALA A 45 18.06 11.38 4.27
CA ALA A 45 17.59 10.74 5.50
C ALA A 45 18.80 10.38 6.36
N GLN A 46 18.81 10.84 7.61
CA GLN A 46 19.81 10.45 8.61
C GLN A 46 19.18 9.43 9.56
N TYR A 47 19.90 8.36 9.88
CA TYR A 47 19.39 7.28 10.71
C TYR A 47 20.49 6.63 11.56
N GLY A 48 20.08 5.91 12.60
CA GLY A 48 21.00 5.21 13.51
C GLY A 48 20.25 4.62 14.70
N PHE A 49 20.99 4.03 15.63
CA PHE A 49 20.43 3.42 16.84
C PHE A 49 20.15 4.45 17.95
N ASP A 50 20.73 5.64 17.84
CA ASP A 50 20.58 6.73 18.81
C ASP A 50 20.50 8.11 18.12
N GLN A 51 20.48 9.17 18.93
CA GLN A 51 20.31 10.55 18.46
C GLN A 51 21.48 11.08 17.61
N THR A 52 22.60 10.37 17.53
CA THR A 52 23.75 10.77 16.70
C THR A 52 23.50 10.56 15.22
N LEU A 53 22.63 9.61 14.85
CA LEU A 53 22.21 9.32 13.46
C LEU A 53 23.42 9.19 12.50
N ILE A 54 24.36 8.30 12.83
CA ILE A 54 25.66 8.16 12.13
C ILE A 54 25.56 7.77 10.66
N TYR A 55 24.42 7.21 10.21
CA TYR A 55 24.20 6.83 8.83
C TYR A 55 23.39 7.90 8.10
N SER A 56 23.63 8.05 6.80
CA SER A 56 22.91 9.00 5.98
C SER A 56 22.77 8.53 4.54
N GLU A 57 21.57 8.67 3.99
CA GLU A 57 21.26 8.34 2.60
C GLU A 57 20.77 9.56 1.84
N VAL A 58 21.26 9.75 0.63
CA VAL A 58 20.85 10.86 -0.23
C VAL A 58 19.44 10.62 -0.73
N ALA A 59 18.63 11.67 -0.71
CA ALA A 59 17.29 11.64 -1.25
C ALA A 59 17.27 11.86 -2.75
N GLU A 60 16.38 11.16 -3.44
CA GLU A 60 16.04 11.44 -4.83
C GLU A 60 14.61 11.98 -4.95
N THR A 61 14.36 12.76 -6.00
CA THR A 61 13.01 13.11 -6.40
C THR A 61 12.38 11.92 -7.12
N TYR A 62 11.31 11.35 -6.56
CA TYR A 62 10.63 10.19 -7.19
C TYR A 62 9.26 10.54 -7.77
N SER A 63 8.69 11.70 -7.41
CA SER A 63 7.50 12.24 -8.06
C SER A 63 7.63 13.74 -8.28
N ALA A 64 7.12 14.21 -9.42
CA ALA A 64 7.17 15.60 -9.82
C ALA A 64 6.40 16.51 -8.87
N ALA A 65 6.62 17.82 -8.99
CA ALA A 65 5.90 18.83 -8.23
C ALA A 65 4.39 18.67 -8.44
N SER A 66 3.66 18.61 -7.33
CA SER A 66 2.20 18.57 -7.27
C SER A 66 1.71 19.62 -6.27
N PRO A 67 0.39 19.83 -6.11
CA PRO A 67 -0.10 20.68 -5.03
C PRO A 67 0.24 20.15 -3.61
N LEU A 68 0.71 18.90 -3.47
CA LEU A 68 1.29 18.36 -2.22
C LEU A 68 2.79 18.72 -2.05
N GLY A 69 3.38 19.48 -2.96
CA GLY A 69 4.83 19.68 -3.04
C GLY A 69 5.53 18.60 -3.88
N THR A 70 6.86 18.67 -3.94
CA THR A 70 7.72 17.66 -4.56
C THR A 70 7.92 16.51 -3.59
N SER A 71 7.84 15.26 -4.08
CA SER A 71 8.02 14.08 -3.24
C SER A 71 9.42 13.51 -3.35
N TYR A 72 10.04 13.27 -2.20
CA TYR A 72 11.41 12.78 -2.04
C TYR A 72 11.44 11.42 -1.38
N ARG A 73 12.40 10.59 -1.82
CA ARG A 73 12.64 9.26 -1.28
C ARG A 73 14.10 9.14 -0.88
N ALA A 74 14.34 8.58 0.29
CA ALA A 74 15.63 8.01 0.66
C ALA A 74 15.44 6.52 0.94
N ARG A 75 16.31 5.68 0.38
CA ARG A 75 16.32 4.23 0.57
C ARG A 75 17.37 3.90 1.63
N LEU A 76 16.94 3.28 2.73
CA LEU A 76 17.80 2.77 3.79
C LEU A 76 18.00 1.26 3.55
N ASP A 77 19.23 0.86 3.25
CA ASP A 77 19.63 -0.54 3.01
C ASP A 77 20.52 -1.06 4.15
N GLY A 78 20.69 -2.39 4.20
CA GLY A 78 21.60 -3.02 5.15
C GLY A 78 21.16 -2.87 6.61
N LEU A 79 19.86 -2.65 6.85
CA LEU A 79 19.33 -2.57 8.20
C LEU A 79 19.45 -3.92 8.89
N TYR A 80 19.73 -3.90 10.19
CA TYR A 80 19.71 -5.10 11.00
C TYR A 80 18.25 -5.53 11.24
N PRO A 81 17.91 -6.81 11.05
CA PRO A 81 16.60 -7.33 11.44
C PRO A 81 16.34 -7.16 12.93
N TYR A 82 15.05 -7.13 13.30
CA TYR A 82 14.59 -7.05 14.69
C TYR A 82 15.26 -5.94 15.53
N SER A 83 15.41 -4.76 14.94
CA SER A 83 16.14 -3.63 15.52
C SER A 83 15.33 -2.34 15.50
N ASP A 84 15.52 -1.51 16.53
CA ASP A 84 14.93 -0.17 16.61
C ASP A 84 15.90 0.87 16.05
N TYR A 85 15.41 1.73 15.17
CA TYR A 85 16.16 2.82 14.56
C TYR A 85 15.49 4.16 14.86
N LEU A 86 16.30 5.19 15.03
CA LEU A 86 15.89 6.58 14.93
C LEU A 86 16.22 7.11 13.54
N TYR A 87 15.39 8.02 13.02
CA TYR A 87 15.68 8.72 11.79
C TYR A 87 15.05 10.12 11.75
N ARG A 88 15.60 10.96 10.86
CA ARG A 88 14.98 12.23 10.44
C ARG A 88 15.29 12.48 8.96
N VAL A 89 14.50 13.33 8.32
CA VAL A 89 14.70 13.73 6.92
C VAL A 89 14.88 15.24 6.80
N GLY A 90 15.48 15.67 5.71
CA GLY A 90 15.60 17.10 5.38
C GLY A 90 16.86 17.43 4.61
N GLY A 91 17.13 18.72 4.45
CA GLY A 91 18.26 19.25 3.69
C GLY A 91 18.23 20.78 3.67
N GLY A 92 19.31 21.41 3.23
CA GLY A 92 19.36 22.87 3.06
C GLY A 92 19.18 23.71 4.34
N GLY A 93 19.22 23.10 5.54
CA GLY A 93 19.07 23.79 6.83
C GLY A 93 17.72 23.57 7.54
N ALA A 94 16.82 22.76 6.99
CA ALA A 94 15.59 22.32 7.67
C ALA A 94 15.50 20.79 7.75
N THR A 95 15.08 20.27 8.89
CA THR A 95 14.87 18.83 9.13
C THR A 95 13.52 18.58 9.79
N SER A 96 12.97 17.37 9.60
CA SER A 96 11.87 16.87 10.41
C SER A 96 12.30 16.67 11.88
N ASP A 97 11.31 16.39 12.73
CA ASP A 97 11.57 15.77 14.02
C ASP A 97 12.25 14.40 13.84
N THR A 98 13.02 14.00 14.85
CA THR A 98 13.55 12.64 14.95
C THR A 98 12.45 11.70 15.43
N VAL A 99 12.20 10.64 14.68
CA VAL A 99 11.19 9.61 14.98
C VAL A 99 11.80 8.22 14.89
N SER A 100 11.12 7.21 15.43
CA SER A 100 11.63 5.84 15.52
C SER A 100 10.85 4.87 14.64
N PHE A 101 11.51 3.86 14.08
CA PHE A 101 10.86 2.70 13.47
C PHE A 101 11.55 1.39 13.89
N SER A 102 10.88 0.27 13.66
CA SER A 102 11.44 -1.06 13.92
C SER A 102 11.52 -1.89 12.63
N THR A 103 12.58 -2.67 12.49
CA THR A 103 12.65 -3.76 11.50
C THR A 103 12.03 -5.03 12.08
N PRO A 104 11.24 -5.80 11.32
CA PRO A 104 10.76 -7.13 11.71
C PRO A 104 11.92 -8.13 11.75
N THR A 105 11.63 -9.32 12.27
CA THR A 105 12.58 -10.44 12.19
C THR A 105 12.82 -10.87 10.73
N LYS A 106 13.94 -11.53 10.51
CA LYS A 106 14.30 -12.14 9.22
C LYS A 106 13.52 -13.43 8.99
N THR A 107 13.47 -13.87 7.74
CA THR A 107 12.95 -15.21 7.40
C THR A 107 13.78 -16.32 8.07
N GLY A 108 13.12 -17.38 8.54
CA GLY A 108 13.72 -18.50 9.26
C GLY A 108 13.83 -18.29 10.78
N ASP A 109 13.31 -17.18 11.30
CA ASP A 109 13.26 -16.90 12.74
C ASP A 109 11.81 -16.79 13.25
N GLY A 110 11.07 -17.89 13.13
CA GLY A 110 9.66 -17.98 13.46
C GLY A 110 9.34 -17.96 14.96
N CYS A 111 10.35 -17.97 15.83
CA CYS A 111 10.15 -17.79 17.27
C CYS A 111 9.84 -16.32 17.62
N LEU A 112 10.25 -15.36 16.80
CA LEU A 112 9.93 -13.95 16.99
C LEU A 112 8.66 -13.57 16.21
N PRO A 113 7.71 -12.84 16.83
CA PRO A 113 6.46 -12.47 16.20
C PRO A 113 6.68 -11.35 15.17
N VAL A 114 5.98 -11.45 14.05
CA VAL A 114 5.74 -10.33 13.14
C VAL A 114 4.26 -9.98 13.17
N GLY A 115 3.95 -8.68 13.19
CA GLY A 115 2.58 -8.18 13.15
C GLY A 115 2.30 -7.35 11.88
N PHE A 116 1.04 -7.27 11.46
CA PHE A 116 0.60 -6.30 10.46
C PHE A 116 -0.86 -5.89 10.67
N ILE A 117 -1.21 -4.71 10.19
CA ILE A 117 -2.56 -4.14 10.24
C ILE A 117 -3.18 -4.30 8.85
N ALA A 118 -4.45 -4.73 8.77
CA ALA A 118 -5.24 -4.63 7.55
C ALA A 118 -6.47 -3.74 7.76
N VAL A 119 -6.69 -2.84 6.81
CA VAL A 119 -7.72 -1.80 6.84
C VAL A 119 -8.16 -1.48 5.42
N GLY A 120 -9.26 -0.75 5.27
CA GLY A 120 -9.72 -0.30 3.96
C GLY A 120 -10.70 0.85 4.10
N ASN A 121 -10.89 1.58 3.01
CA ASN A 121 -11.87 2.67 2.93
C ASN A 121 -11.66 3.73 4.03
N SER A 122 -10.47 4.32 4.12
CA SER A 122 -10.21 5.46 5.01
C SER A 122 -11.11 6.65 4.67
N ARG A 123 -11.39 6.86 3.37
CA ARG A 123 -12.27 7.91 2.80
C ARG A 123 -12.04 9.29 3.43
N SER A 124 -10.86 9.85 3.23
CA SER A 124 -10.64 11.28 3.52
C SER A 124 -11.54 12.14 2.63
N GLU A 125 -12.53 12.81 3.23
CA GLU A 125 -13.45 13.77 2.60
C GLU A 125 -13.49 15.02 3.48
N SER A 126 -13.12 16.19 2.94
CA SER A 126 -12.76 17.38 3.74
C SER A 126 -13.90 18.09 4.48
N SER A 127 -15.13 17.56 4.54
CA SER A 127 -16.22 18.26 5.24
C SER A 127 -17.42 17.42 5.72
N SER A 128 -17.41 16.09 5.60
CA SER A 128 -18.59 15.27 5.95
C SER A 128 -18.24 14.02 6.74
N GLY A 129 -18.02 14.18 8.05
CA GLY A 129 -18.25 13.16 9.10
C GLY A 129 -17.44 11.85 9.06
N ALA A 130 -17.43 11.14 7.93
CA ALA A 130 -16.80 9.83 7.75
C ALA A 130 -15.28 9.90 7.99
N ALA A 131 -14.56 10.89 7.45
CA ALA A 131 -13.12 11.03 7.68
C ALA A 131 -12.69 11.26 9.14
N ILE A 132 -13.63 11.49 10.07
CA ILE A 132 -13.32 11.77 11.49
C ILE A 132 -12.74 10.53 12.18
N ASN A 133 -13.15 9.32 11.79
CA ASN A 133 -12.81 8.10 12.53
C ASN A 133 -11.50 7.43 12.11
N TRP A 134 -10.89 7.84 10.98
CA TRP A 134 -9.68 7.20 10.47
C TRP A 134 -8.49 7.28 11.44
N THR A 135 -8.22 8.46 11.99
CA THR A 135 -7.14 8.65 12.99
C THR A 135 -7.34 7.76 14.21
N THR A 136 -8.58 7.67 14.70
CA THR A 136 -8.95 6.82 15.83
C THR A 136 -8.77 5.34 15.50
N ALA A 137 -9.23 4.90 14.33
CA ALA A 137 -9.12 3.52 13.87
C ALA A 137 -7.66 3.04 13.81
N LEU A 138 -6.76 3.83 13.20
CA LEU A 138 -5.34 3.49 13.16
C LEU A 138 -4.70 3.40 14.55
N ALA A 139 -5.01 4.36 15.44
CA ALA A 139 -4.48 4.35 16.80
C ALA A 139 -4.99 3.13 17.60
N GLU A 140 -6.27 2.76 17.43
CA GLU A 140 -6.85 1.57 18.06
C GLU A 140 -6.25 0.27 17.50
N ALA A 141 -5.98 0.20 16.19
CA ALA A 141 -5.30 -0.94 15.57
C ALA A 141 -3.90 -1.14 16.14
N GLU A 142 -3.09 -0.09 16.25
CA GLU A 142 -1.76 -0.16 16.84
C GLU A 142 -1.82 -0.58 18.33
N ALA A 143 -2.84 -0.11 19.06
CA ALA A 143 -3.05 -0.46 20.46
C ALA A 143 -3.50 -1.92 20.66
N ALA A 144 -4.22 -2.52 19.71
CA ALA A 144 -4.84 -3.84 19.83
C ALA A 144 -3.84 -5.02 19.78
N PHE A 145 -2.59 -4.81 19.38
CA PHE A 145 -1.60 -5.88 19.33
C PHE A 145 -1.31 -6.48 20.73
N PRO A 146 -1.20 -7.82 20.82
CA PRO A 146 -0.98 -8.50 22.09
C PRO A 146 0.44 -8.34 22.62
N THR A 147 0.60 -8.64 23.91
CA THR A 147 1.91 -8.89 24.53
C THR A 147 2.12 -10.39 24.63
N LEU A 148 3.20 -10.91 24.04
CA LEU A 148 3.54 -12.33 24.11
C LEU A 148 4.55 -12.57 25.23
N ASP A 149 4.35 -13.66 25.97
CA ASP A 149 5.22 -14.06 27.07
C ASP A 149 6.66 -14.28 26.56
N GLY A 150 7.63 -13.66 27.23
CA GLY A 150 9.04 -13.79 26.89
C GLY A 150 9.50 -12.95 25.68
N VAL A 151 8.59 -12.27 24.96
CA VAL A 151 8.94 -11.42 23.80
C VAL A 151 8.55 -9.97 23.99
N GLY A 152 7.37 -9.70 24.57
CA GLY A 152 6.83 -8.35 24.74
C GLY A 152 5.72 -8.01 23.75
N LYS A 153 5.42 -6.71 23.61
CA LYS A 153 4.33 -6.25 22.74
C LYS A 153 4.70 -6.45 21.28
N VAL A 154 3.84 -7.14 20.53
CA VAL A 154 4.01 -7.30 19.08
C VAL A 154 3.93 -5.92 18.42
N LYS A 155 4.93 -5.60 17.61
CA LYS A 155 4.99 -4.35 16.84
C LYS A 155 4.50 -4.63 15.40
N PRO A 156 3.56 -3.85 14.84
CA PRO A 156 3.19 -3.98 13.44
C PRO A 156 4.34 -3.56 12.53
N ALA A 157 4.69 -4.43 11.59
CA ALA A 157 5.72 -4.21 10.59
C ALA A 157 5.18 -3.61 9.28
N LEU A 158 3.85 -3.63 9.07
CA LEU A 158 3.21 -3.19 7.83
C LEU A 158 1.74 -2.79 8.09
N ILE A 159 1.28 -1.77 7.38
CA ILE A 159 -0.15 -1.46 7.19
C ILE A 159 -0.53 -1.83 5.75
N ILE A 160 -1.56 -2.66 5.60
CA ILE A 160 -2.14 -3.07 4.32
C ILE A 160 -3.49 -2.36 4.17
N HIS A 161 -3.62 -1.51 3.14
CA HIS A 161 -4.86 -0.80 2.85
C HIS A 161 -5.51 -1.33 1.56
N THR A 162 -6.75 -1.81 1.63
CA THR A 162 -7.46 -2.43 0.48
C THR A 162 -8.10 -1.42 -0.48
N GLY A 163 -7.54 -0.21 -0.61
CA GLY A 163 -8.07 0.88 -1.46
C GLY A 163 -9.21 1.71 -0.84
N HIS A 164 -9.69 2.72 -1.59
CA HIS A 164 -10.56 3.82 -1.13
C HIS A 164 -9.92 4.68 -0.03
N LEU A 165 -8.66 5.07 -0.23
CA LEU A 165 -7.94 5.97 0.69
C LEU A 165 -8.59 7.36 0.67
N VAL A 166 -8.87 7.86 -0.54
CA VAL A 166 -9.56 9.14 -0.78
C VAL A 166 -10.80 8.93 -1.66
N LYS A 167 -11.73 9.88 -1.61
CA LYS A 167 -12.94 9.86 -2.46
C LYS A 167 -12.66 10.31 -3.89
N ASP A 168 -11.74 11.24 -4.04
CA ASP A 168 -11.32 11.78 -5.33
C ASP A 168 -9.79 11.84 -5.39
N GLY A 169 -9.19 10.88 -6.09
CA GLY A 169 -7.77 10.76 -6.35
C GLY A 169 -7.14 11.96 -7.07
N ALA A 170 -7.93 12.80 -7.74
CA ALA A 170 -7.45 14.04 -8.35
C ALA A 170 -7.32 15.19 -7.34
N SER A 171 -7.92 15.06 -6.14
CA SER A 171 -7.94 16.10 -5.13
C SER A 171 -6.73 16.02 -4.20
N ALA A 172 -5.75 16.90 -4.43
CA ALA A 172 -4.61 17.05 -3.52
C ALA A 172 -5.01 17.41 -2.08
N GLU A 173 -6.13 18.10 -1.88
CA GLU A 173 -6.66 18.41 -0.55
C GLU A 173 -7.03 17.13 0.21
N GLN A 174 -7.69 16.17 -0.45
CA GLN A 174 -8.04 14.89 0.18
C GLN A 174 -6.82 14.04 0.48
N TRP A 175 -5.81 14.05 -0.39
CA TRP A 175 -4.54 13.37 -0.11
C TRP A 175 -3.78 14.01 1.05
N HIS A 176 -3.78 15.34 1.15
CA HIS A 176 -3.22 16.06 2.28
C HIS A 176 -3.94 15.71 3.58
N ASP A 177 -5.27 15.67 3.56
CA ASP A 177 -6.10 15.25 4.70
C ASP A 177 -5.82 13.80 5.09
N PHE A 178 -5.71 12.88 4.13
CA PHE A 178 -5.35 11.48 4.37
C PHE A 178 -3.99 11.37 5.08
N LEU A 179 -2.97 12.03 4.54
CA LEU A 179 -1.62 12.02 5.12
C LEU A 179 -1.61 12.62 6.53
N THR A 180 -2.33 13.72 6.73
CA THR A 180 -2.43 14.41 8.02
C THR A 180 -3.14 13.55 9.07
N ARG A 181 -4.28 12.93 8.70
CA ARG A 181 -5.07 12.09 9.61
C ARG A 181 -4.42 10.76 9.91
N SER A 182 -3.67 10.20 8.97
CA SER A 182 -2.91 8.97 9.20
C SER A 182 -1.79 9.19 10.22
N GLY A 183 -1.27 10.42 10.31
CA GLY A 183 -0.47 10.89 11.44
C GLY A 183 0.80 10.09 11.71
N ALA A 184 1.15 9.99 13.00
CA ALA A 184 2.38 9.36 13.47
C ALA A 184 2.55 7.88 13.06
N PRO A 185 1.50 7.02 12.96
CA PRO A 185 1.66 5.66 12.45
C PRO A 185 2.45 5.54 11.15
N LEU A 186 2.20 6.41 10.16
CA LEU A 186 2.91 6.35 8.88
C LEU A 186 4.39 6.70 8.99
N THR A 187 4.82 7.40 10.05
CA THR A 187 6.25 7.68 10.30
C THR A 187 7.00 6.47 10.85
N ARG A 188 6.32 5.40 11.27
CA ARG A 188 6.95 4.26 11.97
C ARG A 188 6.60 2.91 11.38
N ILE A 189 5.47 2.82 10.70
CA ILE A 189 4.96 1.60 10.07
C ILE A 189 4.76 1.88 8.57
N PRO A 190 5.43 1.12 7.68
CA PRO A 190 5.25 1.31 6.25
C PRO A 190 3.81 1.00 5.81
N LEU A 191 3.34 1.72 4.80
CA LEU A 191 2.03 1.52 4.17
C LEU A 191 2.18 0.88 2.79
N VAL A 192 1.37 -0.14 2.52
CA VAL A 192 1.05 -0.58 1.16
C VAL A 192 -0.45 -0.46 0.92
N ALA A 193 -0.82 -0.10 -0.30
CA ALA A 193 -2.21 0.10 -0.66
C ALA A 193 -2.54 -0.56 -1.99
N ALA A 194 -3.61 -1.35 -2.02
CA ALA A 194 -4.24 -1.74 -3.27
C ALA A 194 -4.86 -0.49 -3.93
N PRO A 195 -4.56 -0.20 -5.20
CA PRO A 195 -5.19 0.88 -5.93
C PRO A 195 -6.71 0.65 -6.04
N SER A 196 -7.49 1.73 -6.00
CA SER A 196 -8.93 1.69 -6.23
C SER A 196 -9.36 2.68 -7.31
N ASP A 197 -10.59 2.51 -7.79
CA ASP A 197 -11.20 3.41 -8.77
C ASP A 197 -11.21 4.88 -8.33
N THR A 198 -11.47 5.15 -7.04
CA THR A 198 -11.46 6.52 -6.52
C THR A 198 -10.05 7.05 -6.32
N ASP A 199 -9.11 6.22 -5.86
CA ASP A 199 -7.73 6.63 -5.62
C ASP A 199 -6.98 6.94 -6.93
N LEU A 200 -7.39 6.29 -8.02
CA LEU A 200 -6.81 6.47 -9.35
C LEU A 200 -7.52 7.55 -10.19
N ALA A 201 -8.56 8.20 -9.66
CA ALA A 201 -9.16 9.37 -10.31
C ALA A 201 -8.06 10.43 -10.61
N GLY A 202 -8.12 11.05 -11.78
CA GLY A 202 -7.04 11.94 -12.24
C GLY A 202 -5.75 11.24 -12.70
N GLY A 203 -5.79 9.92 -12.95
CA GLY A 203 -4.69 9.15 -13.52
C GLY A 203 -3.73 8.52 -12.49
N GLY A 204 -4.02 8.65 -11.19
CA GLY A 204 -3.27 7.99 -10.12
C GLY A 204 -1.88 8.57 -9.85
N GLY A 205 -1.56 9.77 -10.33
CA GLY A 205 -0.29 10.44 -10.06
C GLY A 205 -0.09 10.75 -8.57
N LEU A 206 -1.15 11.21 -7.90
CA LEU A 206 -1.12 11.48 -6.45
C LEU A 206 -1.08 10.18 -5.63
N PHE A 207 -1.80 9.13 -6.05
CA PHE A 207 -1.66 7.81 -5.45
C PHE A 207 -0.20 7.35 -5.46
N ASN A 208 0.47 7.39 -6.62
CA ASN A 208 1.87 6.99 -6.75
C ASN A 208 2.80 7.84 -5.87
N ALA A 209 2.56 9.16 -5.83
CA ALA A 209 3.31 10.06 -4.98
C ALA A 209 3.12 9.73 -3.49
N VAL A 210 1.90 9.42 -3.04
CA VAL A 210 1.60 9.16 -1.64
C VAL A 210 2.11 7.79 -1.19
N THR A 211 1.84 6.73 -1.96
CA THR A 211 2.12 5.35 -1.55
C THR A 211 3.51 4.88 -1.93
N GLY A 212 4.17 5.57 -2.85
CA GLY A 212 5.39 5.06 -3.46
C GLY A 212 5.14 3.77 -4.25
N ALA A 213 3.92 3.55 -4.75
CA ALA A 213 3.59 2.34 -5.50
C ALA A 213 4.61 2.10 -6.64
N THR A 214 5.14 0.88 -6.68
CA THR A 214 6.24 0.35 -7.53
C THR A 214 7.68 0.63 -7.10
N LEU A 215 7.90 1.37 -6.01
CA LEU A 215 9.25 1.74 -5.56
C LEU A 215 9.93 0.58 -4.83
N GLY A 216 10.53 -0.36 -5.57
CA GLY A 216 11.41 -1.40 -5.02
C GLY A 216 10.75 -2.77 -4.79
N SER A 217 9.68 -3.09 -5.51
CA SER A 217 9.25 -4.48 -5.64
C SER A 217 10.41 -5.28 -6.24
N GLU A 218 10.94 -6.26 -5.51
CA GLU A 218 11.81 -7.28 -6.08
C GLU A 218 11.00 -8.59 -6.16
N PRO A 219 10.90 -9.23 -7.34
CA PRO A 219 11.46 -8.79 -8.62
C PRO A 219 10.79 -7.51 -9.15
N ALA A 220 11.59 -6.70 -9.86
CA ALA A 220 11.14 -5.47 -10.51
C ALA A 220 9.81 -5.67 -11.28
N PRO A 221 8.84 -4.76 -11.15
CA PRO A 221 7.57 -4.86 -11.88
C PRO A 221 7.81 -5.01 -13.39
N ILE A 222 7.17 -6.01 -14.01
CA ILE A 222 7.15 -6.13 -15.47
C ILE A 222 6.08 -5.19 -16.05
N ALA A 223 6.22 -4.82 -17.32
CA ALA A 223 5.19 -4.05 -18.00
C ALA A 223 3.84 -4.81 -17.97
N GLY A 224 2.75 -4.07 -17.72
CA GLY A 224 1.39 -4.63 -17.79
C GLY A 224 0.79 -5.12 -16.46
N ILE A 225 1.48 -5.03 -15.32
CA ILE A 225 0.92 -5.42 -14.00
C ILE A 225 0.37 -4.24 -13.18
N GLY A 226 0.31 -3.04 -13.79
CA GLY A 226 -0.13 -1.82 -13.13
C GLY A 226 0.75 -1.47 -11.93
N ARG A 227 0.10 -1.13 -10.81
CA ARG A 227 0.74 -0.77 -9.54
C ARG A 227 0.92 -1.96 -8.58
N SER A 228 0.87 -3.18 -9.12
CA SER A 228 1.05 -4.40 -8.32
C SER A 228 2.48 -4.50 -7.77
N ALA A 229 2.61 -4.98 -6.54
CA ALA A 229 3.87 -5.08 -5.83
C ALA A 229 3.87 -6.22 -4.82
N ALA A 230 5.05 -6.61 -4.37
CA ALA A 230 5.23 -7.63 -3.35
C ALA A 230 6.17 -7.11 -2.27
N VAL A 231 5.91 -7.51 -1.02
CA VAL A 231 6.74 -7.18 0.13
C VAL A 231 6.86 -8.39 1.03
N THR A 232 8.06 -8.64 1.55
CA THR A 232 8.31 -9.73 2.50
C THR A 232 8.77 -9.17 3.84
N PHE A 233 8.37 -9.84 4.91
CA PHE A 233 8.80 -9.53 6.28
C PHE A 233 8.65 -10.76 7.17
N GLY A 234 9.73 -11.18 7.81
CA GLY A 234 9.80 -12.46 8.52
C GLY A 234 9.28 -13.63 7.67
N GLU A 235 8.27 -14.30 8.19
CA GLU A 235 7.61 -15.47 7.60
C GLU A 235 6.42 -15.12 6.68
N VAL A 236 6.20 -13.84 6.38
CA VAL A 236 5.02 -13.35 5.63
C VAL A 236 5.43 -12.76 4.27
N LEU A 237 4.71 -13.15 3.23
CA LEU A 237 4.68 -12.50 1.92
C LEU A 237 3.34 -11.79 1.76
N VAL A 238 3.37 -10.50 1.45
CA VAL A 238 2.19 -9.75 1.02
C VAL A 238 2.34 -9.37 -0.45
N VAL A 239 1.34 -9.72 -1.26
CA VAL A 239 1.23 -9.33 -2.66
C VAL A 239 0.06 -8.38 -2.81
N VAL A 240 0.34 -7.14 -3.22
CA VAL A 240 -0.68 -6.14 -3.51
C VAL A 240 -0.96 -6.17 -5.01
N LEU A 241 -2.22 -6.38 -5.39
CA LEU A 241 -2.65 -6.45 -6.78
C LEU A 241 -3.39 -5.17 -7.18
N ASP A 242 -3.04 -4.65 -8.34
CA ASP A 242 -3.82 -3.64 -9.05
C ASP A 242 -4.98 -4.33 -9.77
N THR A 243 -6.19 -4.20 -9.23
CA THR A 243 -7.42 -4.70 -9.86
C THR A 243 -8.15 -3.62 -10.65
N GLU A 244 -7.55 -2.45 -10.82
CA GLU A 244 -8.04 -1.35 -11.64
C GLU A 244 -7.43 -1.36 -13.05
N LEU A 245 -6.84 -2.51 -13.44
CA LEU A 245 -6.38 -2.76 -14.79
C LEU A 245 -7.53 -2.69 -15.81
N GLY A 246 -7.18 -2.50 -17.08
CA GLY A 246 -8.12 -2.52 -18.18
C GLY A 246 -8.70 -3.90 -18.45
N THR A 247 -9.21 -4.14 -19.65
CA THR A 247 -9.91 -5.38 -19.98
C THR A 247 -8.95 -6.56 -20.24
N GLY A 248 -9.34 -7.76 -19.78
CA GLY A 248 -8.87 -9.08 -20.23
C GLY A 248 -7.37 -9.36 -20.34
N ASN A 249 -6.72 -8.80 -21.37
CA ASN A 249 -5.30 -9.01 -21.66
C ASN A 249 -4.39 -8.56 -20.50
N ASP A 250 -4.78 -7.52 -19.76
CA ASP A 250 -4.00 -6.98 -18.64
C ASP A 250 -3.96 -7.96 -17.46
N PHE A 251 -5.06 -8.68 -17.20
CA PHE A 251 -5.11 -9.68 -16.13
C PHE A 251 -4.32 -10.95 -16.46
N THR A 252 -4.09 -11.25 -17.75
CA THR A 252 -3.24 -12.39 -18.13
C THR A 252 -1.77 -12.12 -17.80
N ALA A 253 -1.28 -10.90 -18.05
CA ALA A 253 0.06 -10.49 -17.63
C ALA A 253 0.19 -10.48 -16.11
N LEU A 254 -0.82 -9.97 -15.40
CA LEU A 254 -0.86 -9.97 -13.93
C LEU A 254 -0.83 -11.40 -13.35
N ALA A 255 -1.67 -12.31 -13.87
CA ALA A 255 -1.71 -13.71 -13.43
C ALA A 255 -0.39 -14.43 -13.70
N THR A 256 0.23 -14.18 -14.85
CA THR A 256 1.54 -14.77 -15.21
C THR A 256 2.64 -14.28 -14.26
N TRP A 257 2.69 -12.97 -14.00
CA TRP A 257 3.63 -12.39 -13.04
C TRP A 257 3.41 -12.96 -11.64
N LEU A 258 2.15 -13.03 -11.20
CA LEU A 258 1.80 -13.56 -9.89
C LEU A 258 2.23 -15.03 -9.75
N ASP A 259 1.99 -15.85 -10.77
CA ASP A 259 2.41 -17.26 -10.78
C ASP A 259 3.93 -17.40 -10.64
N GLN A 260 4.70 -16.58 -11.36
CA GLN A 260 6.16 -16.55 -11.29
C GLN A 260 6.66 -16.04 -9.93
N LEU A 261 6.04 -14.99 -9.39
CA LEU A 261 6.36 -14.44 -8.08
C LEU A 261 6.16 -15.48 -6.98
N LEU A 262 4.98 -16.11 -6.92
CA LEU A 262 4.65 -17.09 -5.89
C LEU A 262 5.48 -18.39 -6.03
N THR A 263 5.90 -18.74 -7.25
CA THR A 263 6.86 -19.84 -7.47
C THR A 263 8.25 -19.51 -6.94
N SER A 264 8.72 -18.27 -7.13
CA SER A 264 10.11 -17.87 -6.81
C SER A 264 10.28 -17.36 -5.37
N THR A 265 9.20 -16.87 -4.76
CA THR A 265 9.19 -16.25 -3.44
C THR A 265 8.23 -16.98 -2.53
N SER A 266 8.72 -17.98 -1.82
CA SER A 266 7.93 -18.69 -0.82
C SER A 266 8.13 -18.09 0.56
N ARG A 267 7.02 -17.94 1.29
CA ARG A 267 6.96 -17.60 2.71
C ARG A 267 5.92 -18.51 3.36
N ARG A 268 6.01 -18.66 4.68
CA ARG A 268 5.10 -19.52 5.47
C ARG A 268 3.65 -19.11 5.31
N PHE A 269 3.41 -17.80 5.25
CA PHE A 269 2.10 -17.20 5.04
C PHE A 269 2.15 -16.29 3.82
N THR A 270 1.23 -16.53 2.88
CA THR A 270 1.05 -15.72 1.68
C THR A 270 -0.29 -15.01 1.74
N ILE A 271 -0.23 -13.68 1.68
CA ILE A 271 -1.38 -12.80 1.75
C ILE A 271 -1.47 -12.01 0.46
N VAL A 272 -2.64 -11.97 -0.14
CA VAL A 272 -2.95 -11.10 -1.27
C VAL A 272 -3.82 -9.96 -0.80
N ALA A 273 -3.55 -8.74 -1.27
CA ALA A 273 -4.37 -7.56 -1.01
C ALA A 273 -4.82 -6.94 -2.33
N MET A 274 -6.11 -6.69 -2.49
CA MET A 274 -6.68 -6.13 -3.73
C MET A 274 -7.89 -5.25 -3.43
N HIS A 275 -8.32 -4.43 -4.40
CA HIS A 275 -9.48 -3.56 -4.19
C HIS A 275 -10.79 -4.23 -4.63
N ARG A 276 -10.86 -4.73 -5.86
CA ARG A 276 -12.07 -5.33 -6.42
C ARG A 276 -12.20 -6.79 -5.97
N PRO A 277 -13.26 -7.15 -5.23
CA PRO A 277 -13.34 -8.44 -4.56
C PRO A 277 -13.54 -9.60 -5.54
N ALA A 278 -12.90 -10.73 -5.24
CA ALA A 278 -13.17 -11.98 -5.93
C ALA A 278 -14.55 -12.51 -5.54
N TYR A 279 -14.82 -12.54 -4.23
CA TYR A 279 -16.08 -12.98 -3.65
C TYR A 279 -16.64 -11.90 -2.72
N SER A 280 -17.95 -11.70 -2.73
CA SER A 280 -18.59 -10.64 -1.94
C SER A 280 -20.09 -10.92 -1.85
N ALA A 281 -20.70 -10.64 -0.69
CA ALA A 281 -22.14 -10.71 -0.53
C ALA A 281 -22.91 -9.54 -1.11
N SER A 282 -22.21 -8.46 -1.40
CA SER A 282 -22.81 -7.31 -2.04
C SER A 282 -22.94 -7.48 -3.55
N GLY A 283 -23.94 -6.81 -4.09
CA GLY A 283 -24.44 -6.90 -5.44
C GLY A 283 -25.77 -6.15 -5.45
N GLN A 284 -26.31 -5.86 -6.64
CA GLN A 284 -27.49 -5.01 -6.81
C GLN A 284 -28.74 -5.61 -6.13
N SER A 285 -28.89 -5.39 -4.82
CA SER A 285 -30.09 -5.77 -4.09
C SER A 285 -31.23 -4.86 -4.55
N GLY A 286 -32.38 -5.44 -4.90
CA GLY A 286 -33.51 -4.72 -5.49
C GLY A 286 -34.13 -3.63 -4.60
N ILE A 287 -33.66 -3.48 -3.36
CA ILE A 287 -34.14 -2.49 -2.39
C ILE A 287 -33.05 -1.43 -2.07
N PHE A 288 -31.77 -1.80 -2.09
CA PHE A 288 -30.64 -0.89 -1.87
C PHE A 288 -29.43 -1.34 -2.70
N PRO A 289 -28.76 -0.45 -3.47
CA PRO A 289 -27.44 -0.75 -4.00
C PRO A 289 -26.44 -0.77 -2.83
N VAL A 290 -26.27 -1.94 -2.20
CA VAL A 290 -25.35 -2.14 -1.07
C VAL A 290 -24.12 -2.88 -1.55
N GLY A 291 -22.97 -2.22 -1.46
CA GLY A 291 -21.62 -2.75 -1.66
C GLY A 291 -21.25 -3.14 -3.10
N ALA A 292 -20.11 -3.84 -3.20
CA ALA A 292 -19.44 -4.31 -4.41
C ALA A 292 -19.95 -5.65 -4.92
N LYS A 293 -20.22 -5.78 -6.22
CA LYS A 293 -20.46 -7.10 -6.86
C LYS A 293 -19.17 -7.94 -6.78
N ALA A 294 -19.31 -9.23 -6.48
CA ALA A 294 -18.22 -10.20 -6.67
C ALA A 294 -17.76 -10.23 -8.14
N ASN A 295 -16.45 -10.39 -8.36
CA ASN A 295 -15.85 -10.54 -9.67
C ASN A 295 -16.32 -9.46 -10.68
N GLU A 296 -16.32 -8.19 -10.26
CA GLU A 296 -16.93 -7.11 -11.05
C GLU A 296 -16.16 -6.73 -12.33
N VAL A 297 -14.92 -7.18 -12.46
CA VAL A 297 -14.04 -6.99 -13.63
C VAL A 297 -13.54 -8.31 -14.22
N ASP A 298 -14.23 -9.41 -13.93
CA ASP A 298 -13.97 -10.74 -14.51
C ASP A 298 -12.52 -11.26 -14.33
N HIS A 299 -11.87 -10.92 -13.21
CA HIS A 299 -10.49 -11.32 -12.92
C HIS A 299 -10.39 -12.73 -12.32
N ASN A 300 -11.47 -13.28 -11.77
CA ASN A 300 -11.43 -14.55 -11.03
C ASN A 300 -10.96 -15.72 -11.89
N GLU A 301 -11.29 -15.74 -13.19
CA GLU A 301 -10.90 -16.81 -14.12
C GLU A 301 -9.38 -16.91 -14.31
N LEU A 302 -8.66 -15.82 -14.02
CA LEU A 302 -7.21 -15.74 -14.20
C LEU A 302 -6.46 -15.74 -12.86
N LEU A 303 -6.98 -15.05 -11.84
CA LEU A 303 -6.27 -14.86 -10.57
C LEU A 303 -6.56 -15.97 -9.56
N VAL A 304 -7.81 -16.41 -9.40
CA VAL A 304 -8.17 -17.41 -8.38
C VAL A 304 -7.48 -18.76 -8.63
N PRO A 305 -7.37 -19.28 -9.87
CA PRO A 305 -6.58 -20.47 -10.13
C PRO A 305 -5.11 -20.36 -9.70
N VAL A 306 -4.52 -19.16 -9.77
CA VAL A 306 -3.16 -18.92 -9.29
C VAL A 306 -3.12 -18.95 -7.76
N PHE A 307 -4.11 -18.35 -7.09
CA PHE A 307 -4.24 -18.43 -5.63
C PHE A 307 -4.35 -19.88 -5.14
N ASP A 308 -5.20 -20.68 -5.80
CA ASP A 308 -5.41 -22.10 -5.49
C ASP A 308 -4.14 -22.93 -5.74
N LYS A 309 -3.43 -22.68 -6.86
CA LYS A 309 -2.19 -23.38 -7.21
C LYS A 309 -1.09 -23.17 -6.16
N HIS A 310 -0.98 -21.97 -5.62
CA HIS A 310 0.07 -21.59 -4.66
C HIS A 310 -0.38 -21.64 -3.20
N ALA A 311 -1.60 -22.12 -2.94
CA ALA A 311 -2.18 -22.22 -1.60
C ALA A 311 -2.09 -20.89 -0.83
N VAL A 312 -2.52 -19.79 -1.45
CA VAL A 312 -2.63 -18.49 -0.77
C VAL A 312 -3.51 -18.64 0.47
N ASP A 313 -3.02 -18.18 1.63
CA ASP A 313 -3.75 -18.35 2.89
C ASP A 313 -4.95 -17.40 2.96
N LEU A 314 -4.69 -16.13 2.62
CA LEU A 314 -5.62 -15.03 2.84
C LEU A 314 -5.62 -14.04 1.67
N VAL A 315 -6.81 -13.69 1.20
CA VAL A 315 -7.05 -12.58 0.28
C VAL A 315 -7.84 -11.48 1.00
N LEU A 316 -7.19 -10.36 1.26
CA LEU A 316 -7.77 -9.12 1.77
C LEU A 316 -8.30 -8.29 0.61
N GLN A 317 -9.57 -7.93 0.64
CA GLN A 317 -10.25 -7.26 -0.46
C GLN A 317 -11.08 -6.06 0.02
N GLY A 318 -11.20 -5.05 -0.84
CA GLY A 318 -11.85 -3.78 -0.52
C GLY A 318 -13.26 -3.67 -1.12
N ARG A 319 -13.58 -2.45 -1.59
CA ARG A 319 -14.79 -2.04 -2.32
C ARG A 319 -16.11 -2.10 -1.53
N GLY A 320 -16.30 -3.10 -0.68
CA GLY A 320 -17.45 -3.23 0.21
C GLY A 320 -17.24 -2.47 1.53
N ASN A 321 -18.21 -1.63 1.93
CA ASN A 321 -18.11 -0.83 3.14
C ASN A 321 -18.52 -1.60 4.42
N TYR A 322 -17.96 -2.79 4.61
CA TYR A 322 -18.28 -3.71 5.71
C TYR A 322 -17.16 -4.73 5.91
N TYR A 323 -17.27 -5.52 6.98
CA TYR A 323 -16.48 -6.72 7.20
C TYR A 323 -17.23 -7.95 6.68
N GLN A 324 -16.57 -8.80 5.90
CA GLN A 324 -17.08 -10.13 5.58
C GLN A 324 -15.93 -11.11 5.43
N ARG A 325 -16.03 -12.27 6.07
CA ARG A 325 -15.10 -13.39 5.89
C ARG A 325 -15.82 -14.59 5.30
N PHE A 326 -15.16 -15.23 4.35
CA PHE A 326 -15.58 -16.49 3.74
C PHE A 326 -14.87 -17.67 4.41
N VAL A 327 -15.46 -18.86 4.34
CA VAL A 327 -14.73 -20.12 4.55
C VAL A 327 -13.62 -20.26 3.49
N PRO A 328 -12.69 -21.22 3.59
CA PRO A 328 -11.78 -21.51 2.49
C PRO A 328 -12.54 -21.78 1.20
N MET A 329 -12.21 -21.05 0.13
CA MET A 329 -12.84 -21.14 -1.18
C MET A 329 -11.86 -21.67 -2.23
N LYS A 330 -12.37 -22.34 -3.26
CA LYS A 330 -11.67 -22.66 -4.52
C LYS A 330 -12.38 -22.06 -5.72
N TYR A 331 -11.66 -21.95 -6.82
CA TYR A 331 -12.23 -21.56 -8.10
C TYR A 331 -13.25 -22.58 -8.62
N ASP A 332 -14.46 -22.11 -8.94
CA ASP A 332 -15.46 -22.86 -9.70
C ASP A 332 -15.56 -22.27 -11.12
N PRO A 333 -15.14 -23.00 -12.18
CA PRO A 333 -15.25 -22.52 -13.55
C PRO A 333 -16.69 -22.36 -14.05
N LEU A 334 -17.68 -22.97 -13.38
CA LEU A 334 -19.09 -22.81 -13.73
C LEU A 334 -19.73 -21.60 -13.05
N HIS A 335 -19.24 -21.21 -11.88
CA HIS A 335 -19.71 -20.07 -11.10
C HIS A 335 -18.54 -19.22 -10.58
N PRO A 336 -17.76 -18.58 -11.47
CA PRO A 336 -16.53 -17.88 -11.10
C PRO A 336 -16.75 -16.75 -10.09
N ASP A 337 -17.94 -16.16 -10.02
CA ASP A 337 -18.32 -15.12 -9.06
C ASP A 337 -18.79 -15.65 -7.69
N GLN A 338 -19.03 -16.97 -7.57
CA GLN A 338 -19.47 -17.61 -6.33
C GLN A 338 -18.38 -18.47 -5.69
N GLY A 339 -17.58 -19.15 -6.52
CA GLY A 339 -16.58 -20.12 -6.06
C GLY A 339 -17.18 -21.31 -5.33
N ASP A 340 -16.30 -22.21 -4.90
CA ASP A 340 -16.65 -23.43 -4.18
C ASP A 340 -16.12 -23.39 -2.73
N PRO A 341 -16.99 -23.39 -1.71
CA PRO A 341 -16.56 -23.52 -0.33
C PRO A 341 -16.02 -24.93 -0.06
N VAL A 342 -14.86 -25.01 0.58
CA VAL A 342 -14.20 -26.26 0.94
C VAL A 342 -13.86 -26.29 2.43
N GLU A 343 -13.80 -27.50 3.01
CA GLU A 343 -13.44 -27.67 4.43
C GLU A 343 -11.94 -27.40 4.68
N SER A 344 -11.08 -27.63 3.69
CA SER A 344 -9.62 -27.40 3.79
C SER A 344 -8.97 -27.25 2.41
N GLY A 345 -7.77 -26.65 2.38
CA GLY A 345 -6.94 -26.53 1.17
C GLY A 345 -7.46 -25.55 0.12
N GLY A 346 -8.28 -24.58 0.53
CA GLY A 346 -8.68 -23.42 -0.27
C GLY A 346 -8.20 -22.11 0.37
N THR A 347 -8.43 -21.00 -0.32
CA THR A 347 -8.00 -19.65 0.11
C THR A 347 -9.09 -18.98 0.95
N THR A 348 -8.75 -18.34 2.06
CA THR A 348 -9.73 -17.53 2.83
C THR A 348 -9.84 -16.13 2.23
N TYR A 349 -11.06 -15.63 2.03
CA TYR A 349 -11.31 -14.28 1.50
C TYR A 349 -11.94 -13.40 2.55
N VAL A 350 -11.47 -12.15 2.66
CA VAL A 350 -12.00 -11.16 3.61
C VAL A 350 -12.22 -9.83 2.93
N VAL A 351 -13.49 -9.38 2.87
CA VAL A 351 -13.84 -7.98 2.60
C VAL A 351 -13.58 -7.17 3.86
N THR A 352 -12.72 -6.15 3.73
CA THR A 352 -12.41 -5.17 4.78
C THR A 352 -12.38 -3.78 4.17
N GLY A 353 -13.48 -3.04 4.27
CA GLY A 353 -13.60 -1.70 3.68
C GLY A 353 -14.35 -0.72 4.57
N ALA A 354 -14.18 -0.77 5.89
CA ALA A 354 -14.87 0.13 6.80
C ALA A 354 -13.99 0.67 7.94
N ALA A 355 -12.79 1.17 7.65
CA ALA A 355 -11.93 1.72 8.70
C ALA A 355 -12.24 3.19 9.05
N GLY A 356 -12.60 4.01 8.06
CA GLY A 356 -12.92 5.44 8.26
C GLY A 356 -14.18 5.88 7.52
N GLY A 357 -14.39 5.42 6.30
CA GLY A 357 -15.54 5.76 5.47
C GLY A 357 -16.88 5.31 6.04
N LEU A 358 -17.97 5.84 5.47
CA LEU A 358 -19.32 5.44 5.81
C LEU A 358 -19.47 3.92 5.64
N SER A 359 -19.77 3.25 6.75
CA SER A 359 -19.94 1.81 6.85
C SER A 359 -21.41 1.39 6.79
N LEU A 360 -21.68 0.12 6.51
CA LEU A 360 -23.02 -0.47 6.50
C LEU A 360 -23.49 -0.90 7.91
N ALA A 361 -23.07 -0.18 8.95
CA ALA A 361 -23.46 -0.46 10.33
C ALA A 361 -24.99 -0.43 10.50
N PRO A 362 -25.56 -1.27 11.38
CA PRO A 362 -26.98 -1.24 11.68
C PRO A 362 -27.45 0.15 12.09
N PHE A 363 -28.58 0.60 11.55
CA PHE A 363 -29.14 1.92 11.82
C PHE A 363 -30.59 1.84 12.29
N LYS A 364 -31.04 2.90 12.96
CA LYS A 364 -32.43 3.03 13.42
C LYS A 364 -33.31 3.57 12.30
N LEU A 365 -34.38 2.86 11.98
CA LEU A 365 -35.47 3.36 11.13
C LEU A 365 -36.78 3.34 11.94
N GLY A 366 -37.09 4.46 12.58
CA GLY A 366 -38.18 4.52 13.56
C GLY A 366 -37.86 3.65 14.79
N PRO A 367 -38.80 2.78 15.24
CA PRO A 367 -38.54 1.89 16.38
C PRO A 367 -37.65 0.68 16.03
N SER A 368 -37.45 0.38 14.74
CA SER A 368 -36.76 -0.81 14.27
C SER A 368 -35.25 -0.57 14.13
N ASN A 369 -34.47 -1.59 14.47
CA ASN A 369 -33.09 -1.71 14.00
C ASN A 369 -33.11 -2.36 12.61
N VAL A 370 -32.48 -1.72 11.64
CA VAL A 370 -32.29 -2.27 10.30
C VAL A 370 -30.82 -2.60 10.16
N ASP A 371 -30.53 -3.88 9.91
CA ASP A 371 -29.20 -4.35 9.54
C ASP A 371 -29.22 -4.68 8.04
N PRO A 372 -28.58 -3.85 7.18
CA PRO A 372 -28.56 -4.10 5.75
C PRO A 372 -27.78 -5.38 5.37
N LEU A 373 -26.87 -5.86 6.23
CA LEU A 373 -26.05 -7.03 5.94
C LEU A 373 -26.78 -8.35 6.17
N ALA A 374 -27.74 -8.37 7.10
CA ALA A 374 -28.50 -9.57 7.48
C ALA A 374 -29.20 -10.26 6.30
N GLU A 375 -29.56 -9.52 5.25
CA GLU A 375 -30.24 -10.06 4.08
C GLU A 375 -29.32 -10.41 2.89
N ILE A 376 -28.10 -9.86 2.86
CA ILE A 376 -27.18 -10.04 1.72
C ILE A 376 -26.09 -11.05 2.06
N CYS A 377 -25.53 -11.00 3.27
CA CYS A 377 -24.42 -11.85 3.68
C CYS A 377 -24.69 -13.35 3.60
N PRO A 378 -25.86 -13.86 4.05
CA PRO A 378 -26.17 -15.28 3.96
C PRO A 378 -26.39 -15.79 2.52
N LYS A 379 -26.50 -14.90 1.52
CA LYS A 379 -26.74 -15.30 0.13
C LYS A 379 -25.46 -15.56 -0.66
N ALA A 380 -24.32 -15.08 -0.18
CA ALA A 380 -23.05 -15.39 -0.83
C ALA A 380 -22.57 -16.77 -0.43
N ASN A 381 -22.21 -17.57 -1.43
CA ASN A 381 -21.67 -18.90 -1.23
C ASN A 381 -20.39 -18.82 -0.37
N GLY A 382 -20.29 -19.67 0.66
CA GLY A 382 -19.15 -19.69 1.57
C GLY A 382 -19.01 -18.51 2.53
N SER A 383 -19.93 -17.54 2.55
CA SER A 383 -19.93 -16.45 3.53
C SER A 383 -20.08 -17.00 4.96
N LEU A 384 -19.18 -16.60 5.87
CA LEU A 384 -19.10 -17.14 7.23
C LEU A 384 -19.42 -16.10 8.31
N VAL A 385 -18.74 -14.95 8.27
CA VAL A 385 -18.93 -13.85 9.24
C VAL A 385 -19.15 -12.56 8.48
N CYS A 386 -20.07 -11.72 8.96
CA CYS A 386 -20.30 -10.38 8.44
C CYS A 386 -20.58 -9.39 9.57
N ASP A 387 -20.06 -8.18 9.44
CA ASP A 387 -20.35 -7.08 10.35
C ASP A 387 -20.28 -5.73 9.61
N GLY A 388 -21.25 -4.86 9.86
CA GLY A 388 -21.36 -3.57 9.19
C GLY A 388 -20.60 -2.44 9.89
N ARG A 389 -20.13 -2.66 11.11
CA ARG A 389 -19.46 -1.64 11.91
C ARG A 389 -18.11 -1.26 11.32
N GLN A 390 -17.69 -0.04 11.63
CA GLN A 390 -16.33 0.38 11.35
C GLN A 390 -15.36 -0.47 12.16
N HIS A 391 -14.32 -0.96 11.51
CA HIS A 391 -13.43 -1.97 12.06
C HIS A 391 -11.98 -1.83 11.56
N VAL A 392 -11.10 -2.47 12.31
CA VAL A 392 -9.70 -2.70 11.97
C VAL A 392 -9.36 -4.15 12.19
N MET A 393 -8.35 -4.64 11.46
CA MET A 393 -7.84 -6.00 11.61
C MET A 393 -6.37 -5.95 12.04
N VAL A 394 -6.03 -6.75 13.04
CA VAL A 394 -4.65 -6.95 13.47
C VAL A 394 -4.28 -8.41 13.32
N PHE A 395 -3.07 -8.65 12.83
CA PHE A 395 -2.55 -9.98 12.57
C PHE A 395 -1.18 -10.14 13.18
N TRP A 396 -0.88 -11.28 13.77
CA TRP A 396 0.45 -11.56 14.29
C TRP A 396 0.80 -13.04 14.22
N THR A 397 2.10 -13.32 14.08
CA THR A 397 2.60 -14.69 14.20
C THR A 397 2.87 -15.06 15.65
N ASP A 398 2.61 -16.33 15.96
CA ASP A 398 2.94 -16.98 17.22
C ASP A 398 3.41 -18.41 16.87
N GLY A 399 4.72 -18.53 16.65
CA GLY A 399 5.33 -19.73 16.09
C GLY A 399 4.81 -20.05 14.68
N GLN A 400 4.15 -21.20 14.53
CA GLN A 400 3.62 -21.69 13.24
C GLN A 400 2.22 -21.17 12.92
N VAL A 401 1.66 -20.29 13.77
CA VAL A 401 0.29 -19.80 13.65
C VAL A 401 0.29 -18.32 13.30
N LEU A 402 -0.42 -17.95 12.24
CA LEU A 402 -0.80 -16.57 11.95
C LEU A 402 -2.19 -16.33 12.54
N LYS A 403 -2.28 -15.52 13.58
CA LYS A 403 -3.52 -15.16 14.26
C LYS A 403 -4.08 -13.86 13.70
N ALA A 404 -5.39 -13.73 13.71
CA ALA A 404 -6.12 -12.54 13.31
C ALA A 404 -7.18 -12.19 14.34
N GLU A 405 -7.32 -10.90 14.61
CA GLU A 405 -8.46 -10.34 15.34
C GLU A 405 -9.04 -9.16 14.57
N VAL A 406 -10.37 -9.09 14.54
CA VAL A 406 -11.12 -8.02 13.90
C VAL A 406 -11.88 -7.28 14.98
N TRP A 407 -11.59 -5.99 15.13
CA TRP A 407 -12.16 -5.16 16.18
C TRP A 407 -13.03 -4.07 15.58
N ALA A 408 -14.27 -3.95 16.09
CA ALA A 408 -15.04 -2.74 15.90
C ALA A 408 -14.32 -1.57 16.60
N THR A 409 -14.25 -0.42 15.95
CA THR A 409 -13.59 0.78 16.48
C THR A 409 -14.53 1.60 17.36
N SER A 410 -13.98 2.48 18.21
CA SER A 410 -14.82 3.39 19.01
C SER A 410 -15.59 4.38 18.12
N GLY A 411 -14.96 4.78 17.01
CA GLY A 411 -15.57 5.59 15.96
C GLY A 411 -16.49 4.74 15.08
N GLN A 412 -17.75 5.13 14.99
CA GLN A 412 -18.77 4.62 14.08
C GLN A 412 -19.33 5.80 13.26
N ASN A 413 -20.07 5.53 12.18
CA ASN A 413 -20.51 6.51 11.15
C ASN A 413 -20.76 7.96 11.60
N ASP A 414 -21.42 8.18 12.74
CA ASP A 414 -21.74 9.49 13.31
C ASP A 414 -21.41 9.63 14.82
N THR A 415 -20.75 8.64 15.44
CA THR A 415 -20.50 8.63 16.89
C THR A 415 -19.11 8.11 17.23
N VAL A 416 -18.50 8.64 18.28
CA VAL A 416 -17.27 8.10 18.87
C VAL A 416 -17.56 7.75 20.32
N LYS A 417 -17.51 6.46 20.66
CA LYS A 417 -17.79 5.96 22.01
C LYS A 417 -16.93 4.75 22.33
N ALA A 418 -16.29 4.75 23.49
CA ALA A 418 -15.44 3.64 23.92
C ALA A 418 -16.22 2.30 24.00
N GLU A 419 -17.51 2.34 24.34
CA GLU A 419 -18.38 1.15 24.38
C GLU A 419 -18.63 0.49 23.02
N ASN A 420 -18.30 1.16 21.90
CA ASN A 420 -18.44 0.56 20.57
C ASN A 420 -17.34 -0.46 20.28
N ILE A 421 -16.20 -0.39 21.00
CA ILE A 421 -15.09 -1.30 20.82
C ILE A 421 -15.51 -2.72 21.21
N ALA A 422 -15.44 -3.64 20.26
CA ALA A 422 -15.80 -5.04 20.47
C ALA A 422 -15.09 -5.93 19.45
N LEU A 423 -14.67 -7.12 19.89
CA LEU A 423 -14.21 -8.16 18.99
C LEU A 423 -15.37 -8.59 18.08
N ILE A 424 -15.18 -8.50 16.78
CA ILE A 424 -16.11 -8.95 15.73
C ILE A 424 -15.82 -10.40 15.40
N ASP A 425 -14.55 -10.73 15.17
CA ASP A 425 -14.12 -12.04 14.71
C ASP A 425 -12.68 -12.33 15.13
N SER A 426 -12.33 -13.61 15.21
CA SER A 426 -10.96 -14.08 15.38
C SER A 426 -10.80 -15.42 14.68
N PHE A 427 -9.69 -15.56 13.96
CA PHE A 427 -9.36 -16.76 13.19
C PHE A 427 -7.85 -16.90 13.06
N GLU A 428 -7.40 -18.07 12.64
CA GLU A 428 -5.98 -18.36 12.54
C GLU A 428 -5.66 -19.28 11.36
N PHE A 429 -4.41 -19.20 10.90
CA PHE A 429 -3.84 -20.09 9.89
C PHE A 429 -2.67 -20.82 10.52
N THR A 430 -2.67 -22.15 10.44
CA THR A 430 -1.58 -22.97 10.96
C THR A 430 -0.77 -23.53 9.80
N SER A 431 0.52 -23.20 9.74
CA SER A 431 1.43 -23.78 8.78
C SER A 431 1.89 -25.16 9.23
N SER A 432 2.03 -26.08 8.27
CA SER A 432 2.64 -27.40 8.49
C SER A 432 4.17 -27.41 8.35
N ALA A 433 4.77 -26.31 7.87
CA ALA A 433 6.21 -26.19 7.73
C ALA A 433 6.87 -26.18 9.13
N PRO A 434 8.01 -26.87 9.36
CA PRO A 434 8.68 -26.87 10.64
C PRO A 434 8.97 -25.45 11.17
N LEU A 435 8.87 -25.25 12.49
CA LEU A 435 9.29 -24.01 13.12
C LEU A 435 10.81 -23.96 13.20
N GLU A 436 11.42 -22.99 12.54
CA GLU A 436 12.83 -22.65 12.72
C GLU A 436 12.91 -21.42 13.61
N CYS A 437 13.81 -21.45 14.58
CA CYS A 437 14.08 -20.32 15.47
C CYS A 437 15.51 -19.89 15.23
N GLY A 438 15.68 -18.60 14.91
CA GLY A 438 17.00 -18.02 14.73
C GLY A 438 17.77 -18.03 16.04
N PRO A 439 19.11 -17.82 16.00
CA PRO A 439 19.82 -17.45 17.21
C PRO A 439 19.17 -16.21 17.82
N GLU A 440 19.08 -16.13 19.14
CA GLU A 440 18.56 -14.95 19.83
C GLU A 440 19.21 -13.68 19.25
N PRO A 441 18.42 -12.62 18.98
CA PRO A 441 18.96 -11.38 18.47
C PRO A 441 20.05 -10.90 19.43
N ILE A 442 21.23 -10.58 18.89
CA ILE A 442 22.33 -10.04 19.68
C ILE A 442 21.82 -8.74 20.31
N PRO A 443 21.70 -8.65 21.65
CA PRO A 443 21.28 -7.41 22.29
C PRO A 443 22.38 -6.38 22.04
N ASP A 444 21.94 -5.18 21.62
CA ASP A 444 22.74 -3.97 21.44
C ASP A 444 24.11 -4.20 20.79
N VAL A 445 24.21 -3.92 19.48
CA VAL A 445 25.52 -3.68 18.87
C VAL A 445 26.18 -2.56 19.67
N GLU A 446 27.15 -2.90 20.51
CA GLU A 446 28.09 -1.92 21.06
C GLU A 446 28.62 -1.14 19.86
N VAL A 447 28.23 0.14 19.80
CA VAL A 447 28.73 1.09 18.81
C VAL A 447 30.25 0.91 18.77
N PRO A 448 30.85 0.65 17.60
CA PRO A 448 32.31 0.59 17.51
C PRO A 448 32.86 1.89 18.06
N ASP A 449 33.57 1.82 19.18
CA ASP A 449 34.21 2.96 19.80
C ASP A 449 35.09 3.61 18.71
N THR A 450 34.69 4.80 18.25
CA THR A 450 35.51 5.58 17.34
C THR A 450 36.62 6.16 18.18
N GLY A 451 37.63 5.31 18.41
CA GLY A 451 38.78 5.58 19.25
C GLY A 451 39.23 7.02 19.07
N THR A 452 39.11 7.78 20.14
CA THR A 452 39.69 9.11 20.23
C THR A 452 41.20 8.92 20.11
N PRO A 453 41.96 9.69 19.29
CA PRO A 453 43.39 9.51 19.24
C PRO A 453 43.98 9.86 20.61
N ASP A 454 44.50 8.86 21.32
CA ASP A 454 45.23 9.06 22.55
C ASP A 454 46.37 10.04 22.28
N THR A 455 46.30 11.19 22.94
CA THR A 455 47.36 12.18 22.97
C THR A 455 48.39 11.68 23.96
N GLU A 456 49.27 10.77 23.51
CA GLU A 456 50.40 10.37 24.34
C GLU A 456 51.37 11.56 24.50
N THR A 457 51.39 12.08 25.72
CA THR A 457 52.44 12.98 26.21
C THR A 457 53.55 12.08 26.78
N PRO A 458 54.82 12.18 26.34
CA PRO A 458 55.86 11.30 26.86
C PRO A 458 56.31 11.77 28.23
N ASP A 459 56.06 10.96 29.26
CA ASP A 459 56.71 11.09 30.57
C ASP A 459 58.05 10.34 30.56
N ALA A 460 59.09 11.01 31.06
CA ALA A 460 60.46 10.55 31.03
C ALA A 460 60.79 9.78 32.32
N GLY A 461 61.03 8.46 32.19
CA GLY A 461 61.64 7.62 33.20
C GLY A 461 63.06 7.17 32.78
N PRO A 462 64.04 7.10 33.70
CA PRO A 462 65.45 7.04 33.34
C PRO A 462 66.01 5.62 33.21
N GLY A 463 66.97 5.49 32.29
CA GLY A 463 68.14 4.62 32.42
C GLY A 463 67.96 3.15 32.07
N ASP A 464 68.58 2.71 30.98
CA ASP A 464 69.63 1.72 31.11
C ASP A 464 70.57 1.68 29.90
N THR A 465 71.81 1.40 30.23
CA THR A 465 73.04 1.49 29.44
C THR A 465 73.21 0.32 28.48
N ASN A 466 73.55 0.60 27.21
CA ASN A 466 74.79 0.14 26.54
C ASN A 466 74.71 0.30 25.01
N SER A 467 75.70 1.01 24.47
CA SER A 467 76.19 0.97 23.08
C SER A 467 77.20 -0.20 22.94
N PRO A 468 77.79 -0.54 21.78
CA PRO A 468 77.75 0.15 20.47
C PRO A 468 77.65 -0.76 19.22
N ASP A 469 77.46 -0.13 18.06
CA ASP A 469 78.45 -0.06 16.96
C ASP A 469 77.92 -0.25 15.52
N ALA A 470 78.50 0.57 14.62
CA ALA A 470 78.52 0.56 13.15
C ALA A 470 77.19 0.73 12.39
N GLY A 471 76.98 1.63 11.43
CA GLY A 471 77.87 2.43 10.58
C GLY A 471 77.14 2.59 9.21
N PRO A 472 77.28 3.71 8.47
CA PRO A 472 76.34 4.14 7.42
C PRO A 472 76.90 3.99 5.99
N VAL A 473 76.02 3.90 4.98
CA VAL A 473 76.27 4.12 3.52
C VAL A 473 74.94 3.88 2.79
N ASP A 474 74.51 4.52 1.70
CA ASP A 474 74.84 5.74 0.95
C ASP A 474 73.67 5.91 -0.07
N ASP A 475 73.33 7.16 -0.39
CA ASP A 475 72.42 7.64 -1.47
C ASP A 475 73.14 7.52 -2.86
N PRO A 476 72.70 8.06 -4.03
CA PRO A 476 71.39 8.42 -4.60
C PRO A 476 71.22 7.96 -6.10
N ASP A 477 70.06 8.25 -6.72
CA ASP A 477 69.91 8.99 -8.01
C ASP A 477 68.62 8.59 -8.77
N VAL A 478 67.59 9.46 -8.91
CA VAL A 478 67.27 10.46 -9.98
C VAL A 478 67.12 9.82 -11.40
N VAL A 479 66.16 10.08 -12.33
CA VAL A 479 65.36 11.24 -12.73
C VAL A 479 64.20 10.82 -13.70
N ALA A 480 63.13 11.62 -13.70
CA ALA A 480 62.37 12.18 -14.85
C ALA A 480 61.37 11.35 -15.71
N ALA A 481 60.16 11.92 -15.82
CA ALA A 481 59.14 11.75 -16.87
C ALA A 481 59.51 12.46 -18.20
N PRO A 482 58.74 12.31 -19.32
CA PRO A 482 57.68 13.30 -19.60
C PRO A 482 56.45 12.84 -20.47
N ASP A 483 55.50 13.79 -20.53
CA ASP A 483 54.25 14.10 -21.28
C ASP A 483 53.81 13.51 -22.67
N ALA A 484 52.47 13.35 -22.75
CA ALA A 484 51.42 13.87 -23.68
C ALA A 484 51.22 13.51 -25.19
N ALA A 485 49.91 13.36 -25.52
CA ALA A 485 49.12 13.89 -26.66
C ALA A 485 48.64 12.99 -27.84
N ASP A 486 47.30 12.90 -27.95
CA ASP A 486 46.35 13.14 -29.09
C ASP A 486 46.57 12.53 -30.49
N THR A 487 45.56 11.79 -31.01
CA THR A 487 45.19 11.69 -32.45
C THR A 487 43.74 11.18 -32.66
N THR A 488 43.02 11.82 -33.58
CA THR A 488 41.73 11.42 -34.21
C THR A 488 41.86 10.21 -35.17
N PRO A 489 40.75 9.57 -35.63
CA PRO A 489 40.29 9.80 -37.03
C PRO A 489 38.77 9.59 -37.34
N ASP A 490 38.37 9.93 -38.57
CA ASP A 490 37.07 9.76 -39.30
C ASP A 490 37.41 9.19 -40.73
N PRO A 491 36.52 8.79 -41.68
CA PRO A 491 35.19 8.10 -41.73
C PRO A 491 35.19 6.75 -42.57
N ALA A 492 34.00 6.12 -42.73
CA ALA A 492 33.64 4.81 -43.38
C ALA A 492 33.92 4.65 -44.92
N PRO A 493 33.73 3.46 -45.62
CA PRO A 493 32.40 2.90 -46.05
C PRO A 493 32.38 1.33 -46.33
N PRO A 494 31.54 0.70 -47.23
CA PRO A 494 30.58 -0.39 -46.88
C PRO A 494 30.77 -1.76 -47.60
N SER A 495 29.96 -2.78 -47.28
CA SER A 495 29.64 -3.91 -48.19
C SER A 495 28.42 -4.76 -47.75
N ASP A 496 27.54 -5.04 -48.71
CA ASP A 496 26.40 -5.97 -48.72
C ASP A 496 26.83 -7.46 -48.77
N ASP A 497 25.97 -8.40 -48.32
CA ASP A 497 25.33 -9.36 -49.25
C ASP A 497 24.20 -10.20 -48.59
N ALA A 498 23.28 -10.65 -49.44
CA ALA A 498 21.99 -11.27 -49.14
C ALA A 498 21.99 -12.81 -49.09
N THR A 499 20.96 -13.42 -48.47
CA THR A 499 20.35 -14.68 -48.96
C THR A 499 18.85 -14.75 -48.67
N SER A 500 18.15 -15.39 -49.60
CA SER A 500 16.72 -15.40 -49.91
C SER A 500 15.94 -16.60 -49.36
N GLY A 501 14.60 -16.43 -49.23
CA GLY A 501 13.64 -17.30 -49.92
C GLY A 501 12.61 -18.06 -49.06
N ALA A 502 11.31 -17.73 -49.23
CA ALA A 502 10.21 -18.67 -49.52
C ALA A 502 8.89 -17.92 -49.78
N SER A 503 8.07 -18.50 -50.64
CA SER A 503 7.08 -17.90 -51.53
C SER A 503 5.61 -18.26 -51.22
N ASP A 504 4.70 -17.50 -51.85
CA ASP A 504 3.23 -17.55 -51.93
C ASP A 504 2.56 -18.93 -52.12
N VAL A 505 1.23 -18.98 -51.87
CA VAL A 505 0.18 -19.34 -52.87
C VAL A 505 -1.27 -19.27 -52.30
N ASN A 506 -2.09 -18.50 -53.02
CA ASN A 506 -3.53 -18.57 -53.36
C ASN A 506 -4.71 -18.08 -52.47
N GLN A 507 -5.56 -17.35 -53.20
CA GLN A 507 -6.89 -16.81 -52.96
C GLN A 507 -7.89 -17.56 -53.88
N ALA A 508 -9.13 -17.82 -53.43
CA ALA A 508 -10.39 -17.65 -54.18
C ALA A 508 -11.65 -18.22 -53.46
N ASP A 509 -12.74 -17.45 -53.61
CA ASP A 509 -14.18 -17.75 -53.62
C ASP A 509 -15.03 -17.89 -52.33
N GLY A 510 -16.11 -17.08 -52.29
CA GLY A 510 -17.16 -16.98 -51.25
C GLY A 510 -18.30 -18.01 -51.38
N PRO A 511 -19.51 -17.81 -50.79
CA PRO A 511 -20.34 -16.60 -51.00
C PRO A 511 -21.11 -16.01 -49.79
N ASP A 512 -21.37 -14.70 -49.91
CA ASP A 512 -22.61 -13.92 -49.70
C ASP A 512 -23.64 -14.30 -48.60
N PHE A 513 -23.88 -13.36 -47.66
CA PHE A 513 -25.23 -12.96 -47.21
C PHE A 513 -25.21 -11.48 -46.79
N THR A 514 -26.16 -10.72 -47.33
CA THR A 514 -26.40 -9.29 -47.16
C THR A 514 -27.33 -8.99 -45.97
N ALA A 515 -27.11 -7.87 -45.27
CA ALA A 515 -28.15 -6.94 -44.81
C ALA A 515 -27.54 -5.67 -44.17
N ASN A 516 -28.03 -4.53 -44.65
CA ASN A 516 -27.75 -3.15 -44.24
C ASN A 516 -28.18 -2.83 -42.80
N ASP A 517 -27.54 -1.87 -42.14
CA ASP A 517 -28.13 -0.53 -41.93
C ASP A 517 -27.11 0.48 -41.39
N ASP A 518 -26.98 1.57 -42.13
CA ASP A 518 -26.30 2.83 -41.81
C ASP A 518 -27.02 3.58 -40.69
N VAL A 519 -26.28 4.13 -39.72
CA VAL A 519 -26.50 5.50 -39.23
C VAL A 519 -25.16 6.12 -38.82
N SER A 520 -24.66 6.99 -39.68
CA SER A 520 -23.59 7.96 -39.41
C SER A 520 -24.15 9.18 -38.66
N VAL A 521 -23.50 9.61 -37.57
CA VAL A 521 -23.66 10.97 -37.02
C VAL A 521 -22.27 11.60 -36.86
N THR A 522 -22.06 12.70 -37.58
CA THR A 522 -20.89 13.59 -37.53
C THR A 522 -20.91 14.47 -36.28
N PRO A 523 -19.74 14.85 -35.71
CA PRO A 523 -19.66 15.93 -34.72
C PRO A 523 -19.26 17.25 -35.39
N THR A 524 -20.01 18.31 -35.12
CA THR A 524 -19.61 19.68 -35.45
C THR A 524 -19.06 20.40 -34.22
N SER A 525 -17.85 20.91 -34.38
CA SER A 525 -17.17 21.89 -33.54
C SER A 525 -17.83 23.28 -33.60
N SER A 526 -17.83 24.03 -32.49
CA SER A 526 -17.53 25.47 -32.53
C SER A 526 -17.20 26.03 -31.15
N ASP A 527 -16.12 26.81 -31.12
CA ASP A 527 -15.59 27.63 -30.04
C ASP A 527 -16.55 28.72 -29.54
N GLY A 528 -16.32 29.20 -28.32
CA GLY A 528 -16.83 30.52 -27.92
C GLY A 528 -16.75 30.87 -26.43
N GLY A 529 -15.64 31.49 -26.02
CA GLY A 529 -15.69 32.79 -25.31
C GLY A 529 -15.90 32.83 -23.79
N CYS A 530 -14.86 33.28 -23.09
CA CYS A 530 -14.90 33.81 -21.72
C CYS A 530 -15.81 35.05 -21.60
N GLN A 531 -16.58 35.14 -20.51
CA GLN A 531 -16.84 36.42 -19.84
C GLN A 531 -17.26 36.25 -18.37
N SER A 532 -16.67 37.11 -17.55
CA SER A 532 -16.86 37.26 -16.10
C SER A 532 -18.26 37.76 -15.73
N GLY A 533 -18.81 37.24 -14.63
CA GLY A 533 -20.00 37.79 -13.97
C GLY A 533 -20.06 37.40 -12.50
N SER A 534 -19.74 38.36 -11.63
CA SER A 534 -19.94 38.32 -10.18
C SER A 534 -21.44 38.28 -9.81
N GLY A 535 -21.81 37.51 -8.79
CA GLY A 535 -23.11 37.65 -8.12
C GLY A 535 -23.50 36.38 -7.35
N GLY A 536 -23.40 36.44 -6.02
CA GLY A 536 -23.70 35.31 -5.15
C GLY A 536 -25.19 34.96 -5.08
N HIS A 537 -25.46 33.70 -4.77
CA HIS A 537 -26.62 33.27 -3.99
C HIS A 537 -26.32 31.93 -3.30
N LEU A 538 -26.28 31.97 -1.98
CA LEU A 538 -26.52 30.82 -1.11
C LEU A 538 -27.93 30.27 -1.40
N GLY A 539 -28.03 28.96 -1.65
CA GLY A 539 -29.29 28.28 -1.85
C GLY A 539 -29.13 26.76 -1.79
N ALA A 540 -29.52 26.19 -0.66
CA ALA A 540 -29.54 24.76 -0.39
C ALA A 540 -30.46 23.99 -1.36
N THR A 541 -29.98 22.91 -1.97
CA THR A 541 -30.81 21.92 -2.66
C THR A 541 -30.19 20.51 -2.59
N THR A 542 -30.35 19.83 -1.45
CA THR A 542 -30.20 18.37 -1.33
C THR A 542 -31.25 17.82 -0.39
N LEU A 543 -32.52 17.74 -0.83
CA LEU A 543 -33.53 16.88 -0.19
C LEU A 543 -34.81 16.78 -1.03
N SER A 544 -34.72 16.12 -2.19
CA SER A 544 -35.92 15.76 -2.98
C SER A 544 -35.74 14.43 -3.70
N LEU A 545 -35.56 13.33 -2.96
CA LEU A 545 -35.77 11.98 -3.51
C LEU A 545 -36.46 10.99 -2.55
N LEU A 546 -37.06 11.47 -1.45
CA LEU A 546 -37.70 10.62 -0.43
C LEU A 546 -39.23 10.77 -0.32
N ALA A 547 -39.90 11.34 -1.34
CA ALA A 547 -41.34 11.60 -1.30
C ALA A 547 -42.19 10.76 -2.28
N LEU A 548 -41.64 9.79 -3.03
CA LEU A 548 -42.40 9.06 -4.06
C LEU A 548 -42.86 7.63 -3.71
N VAL A 549 -42.60 7.12 -2.50
CA VAL A 549 -42.94 5.71 -2.15
C VAL A 549 -44.19 5.56 -1.27
N ALA A 550 -44.74 6.66 -0.73
CA ALA A 550 -45.93 6.60 0.14
C ALA A 550 -47.29 6.50 -0.60
N ALA A 551 -47.33 6.49 -1.93
CA ALA A 551 -48.58 6.59 -2.69
C ALA A 551 -49.09 5.28 -3.36
N VAL A 552 -48.34 4.17 -3.32
CA VAL A 552 -48.70 2.97 -4.11
C VAL A 552 -49.30 1.80 -3.30
N THR A 553 -49.30 1.83 -1.96
CA THR A 553 -49.84 0.72 -1.15
C THR A 553 -51.25 0.93 -0.57
N ARG A 554 -51.99 1.97 -0.97
CA ARG A 554 -53.42 2.12 -0.64
C ARG A 554 -54.33 1.88 -1.84
N ARG A 555 -54.33 0.66 -2.38
CA ARG A 555 -55.48 0.12 -3.14
C ARG A 555 -55.33 -1.38 -3.35
N ARG A 556 -55.70 -2.18 -2.34
CA ARG A 556 -56.33 -3.51 -2.47
C ARG A 556 -56.45 -4.15 -1.08
N SER A 557 -57.65 -4.13 -0.51
CA SER A 557 -58.26 -5.25 0.22
C SER A 557 -59.44 -4.75 1.05
N SER A 558 -60.63 -4.81 0.47
CA SER A 558 -61.89 -4.86 1.23
C SER A 558 -62.99 -5.46 0.36
N ARG A 559 -63.04 -6.79 0.27
CA ARG A 559 -64.28 -7.52 -0.02
C ARG A 559 -64.36 -8.74 0.90
N GLN A 560 -65.16 -8.58 1.95
CA GLN A 560 -65.70 -9.66 2.76
C GLN A 560 -66.67 -10.51 1.93
N LEU A 561 -66.68 -11.81 2.17
CA LEU A 561 -67.81 -12.71 1.88
C LEU A 561 -68.34 -13.26 3.22
N PRO A 562 -69.67 -13.38 3.41
CA PRO A 562 -70.25 -13.79 4.68
C PRO A 562 -70.36 -15.32 4.81
N LYS A 563 -70.37 -15.77 6.07
CA LYS A 563 -70.59 -17.16 6.47
C LYS A 563 -71.99 -17.66 6.06
N ARG A 564 -72.03 -18.78 5.34
CA ARG A 564 -72.68 -20.04 5.75
C ARG A 564 -72.19 -21.19 4.89
#